data_AF-A0A4Q5TDX7-F1
#
_entry.id   AF-A0A4Q5TDX7-F1
#
_cell.length_a   1.000
_cell.length_b   1.000
_cell.length_c   1.000
_cell.angle_alpha   90.00
_cell.angle_beta   90.00
_cell.angle_gamma   90.00
#
_symmetry.space_group_name_H-M   'P 1'
#
loop_
_entity.id
_entity.type
_entity.pdbx_description
1 polymer ?
#
loop_
_entity_poly.entity_id
_entity_poly.type
_entity_poly.pdbx_seq_one_letter_code
_entity_poly.pdbx_strand_id
1 'polypeptide(L)'
;MNNDLTNILSNLNKDVEQEKLLEYLNRSLTPEEQHDLEKQLNDDPFASDAMEGLSEMEAPDRISLMVYQLNKNLKLQLEKKKKRKKKAITETPWLYYSFLFLLIVAVIGYLVIKKLL
;
A
#
# COMPACT_ATOMS: atom_id res chain seq x y z
N MET A 1 14.53 4.82 -9.96
CA MET A 1 13.13 4.60 -9.51
C MET A 1 12.45 5.95 -9.57
N ASN A 2 11.44 6.13 -10.42
CA ASN A 2 10.73 7.40 -10.57
C ASN A 2 9.84 7.65 -9.34
N ASN A 3 10.14 8.69 -8.59
CA ASN A 3 9.42 9.11 -7.39
C ASN A 3 8.08 9.81 -7.73
N ASP A 4 7.81 10.07 -9.00
CA ASP A 4 6.61 10.77 -9.47
C ASP A 4 5.35 9.90 -9.42
N LEU A 5 5.48 8.57 -9.53
CA LEU A 5 4.35 7.64 -9.45
C LEU A 5 3.71 7.56 -8.05
N THR A 6 4.40 8.06 -7.01
CA THR A 6 3.81 8.17 -5.67
C THR A 6 3.05 9.47 -5.46
N ASN A 7 3.22 10.47 -6.34
CA ASN A 7 2.56 11.78 -6.23
C ASN A 7 1.26 11.92 -7.04
N ILE A 8 0.91 10.96 -7.89
CA ILE A 8 -0.35 10.97 -8.67
C ILE A 8 -1.61 10.91 -7.80
N LEU A 9 -1.53 10.43 -6.55
CA LEU A 9 -2.66 10.44 -5.62
C LEU A 9 -2.70 11.69 -4.72
N SER A 10 -1.68 12.55 -4.75
CA SER A 10 -1.64 13.77 -3.94
C SER A 10 -2.47 14.91 -4.52
N ASN A 11 -2.71 14.86 -5.84
CA ASN A 11 -3.59 15.80 -6.56
C ASN A 11 -5.02 15.28 -6.66
N LEU A 12 -5.33 14.09 -6.12
CA LEU A 12 -6.71 13.65 -6.03
C LEU A 12 -7.40 14.60 -5.04
N ASN A 13 -8.25 15.47 -5.57
CA ASN A 13 -8.89 16.55 -4.85
C ASN A 13 -9.63 15.96 -3.64
N LYS A 14 -8.99 16.02 -2.45
CA LYS A 14 -9.52 15.42 -1.21
C LYS A 14 -10.81 16.08 -0.74
N ASP A 15 -11.11 17.23 -1.32
CA ASP A 15 -12.24 18.08 -0.99
C ASP A 15 -13.54 17.52 -1.58
N VAL A 16 -13.47 16.68 -2.62
CA VAL A 16 -14.63 15.94 -3.12
C VAL A 16 -14.79 14.69 -2.27
N GLU A 17 -15.74 14.74 -1.34
CA GLU A 17 -16.08 13.62 -0.48
C GLU A 17 -16.52 12.41 -1.33
N GLN A 18 -15.81 11.29 -1.18
CA GLN A 18 -16.10 10.04 -1.87
C GLN A 18 -17.57 9.58 -1.68
N GLU A 19 -18.16 9.93 -0.55
CA GLU A 19 -19.56 9.66 -0.22
C GLU A 19 -20.51 10.38 -1.19
N LYS A 20 -20.29 11.67 -1.46
CA LYS A 20 -21.10 12.45 -2.42
C LYS A 20 -21.04 11.91 -3.84
N LEU A 21 -19.88 11.40 -4.28
CA LEU A 21 -19.74 10.77 -5.59
C LEU A 21 -20.58 9.49 -5.69
N LEU A 22 -20.63 8.69 -4.63
CA LEU A 22 -21.48 7.50 -4.57
C LEU A 22 -22.98 7.87 -4.56
N GLU A 23 -23.36 8.92 -3.83
CA GLU A 23 -24.74 9.42 -3.81
C GLU A 23 -25.18 9.98 -5.17
N TYR A 24 -24.28 10.65 -5.89
CA TYR A 24 -24.49 11.11 -7.26
C TYR A 24 -24.80 9.93 -8.19
N LEU A 25 -23.96 8.90 -8.18
CA LEU A 25 -24.14 7.69 -8.99
C LEU A 25 -25.43 6.93 -8.65
N ASN A 26 -25.84 6.96 -7.38
CA ASN A 26 -27.09 6.35 -6.91
C ASN A 26 -28.32 7.26 -7.11
N ARG A 27 -28.18 8.40 -7.81
CA ARG A 27 -29.26 9.38 -8.06
C ARG A 27 -29.96 9.85 -6.77
N SER A 28 -29.21 9.91 -5.67
CA SER A 28 -29.73 10.23 -4.34
C SER A 28 -29.53 11.70 -3.95
N LEU A 29 -28.73 12.45 -4.71
CA LEU A 29 -28.51 13.89 -4.52
C LEU A 29 -29.67 14.73 -5.07
N THR A 30 -29.91 15.88 -4.45
CA THR A 30 -30.83 16.88 -4.98
C THR A 30 -30.25 17.56 -6.23
N PRO A 31 -31.08 18.18 -7.09
CA PRO A 31 -30.60 18.87 -8.29
C PRO A 31 -29.59 19.99 -8.01
N GLU A 32 -29.72 20.67 -6.87
CA GLU A 32 -28.82 21.74 -6.44
C GLU A 32 -27.43 21.16 -6.05
N GLU A 33 -27.41 20.07 -5.29
CA GLU A 33 -26.19 19.37 -4.89
C GLU A 33 -25.46 18.71 -6.06
N GLN A 34 -26.20 18.18 -7.04
CA GLN A 34 -25.62 17.63 -8.27
C GLN A 34 -24.86 18.71 -9.06
N HIS A 35 -25.49 19.87 -9.26
CA HIS A 35 -24.88 20.96 -10.01
C HIS A 35 -23.64 21.52 -9.31
N ASP A 36 -23.67 21.63 -7.98
CA ASP A 36 -22.49 22.05 -7.20
C ASP A 36 -21.35 21.03 -7.30
N LEU A 37 -21.66 19.74 -7.27
CA LEU A 37 -20.68 18.67 -7.45
C LEU A 37 -20.08 18.68 -8.86
N GLU A 38 -20.90 18.81 -9.90
CA GLU A 38 -20.45 18.91 -11.30
C GLU A 38 -19.55 20.14 -11.51
N LYS A 39 -19.87 21.26 -10.87
CA LYS A 39 -19.02 22.46 -10.88
C LYS A 39 -17.65 22.20 -10.25
N GLN A 40 -17.61 21.51 -9.12
CA GLN A 40 -16.34 21.12 -8.46
C GLN A 40 -15.52 20.13 -9.29
N LEU A 41 -16.19 19.21 -9.99
CA LEU A 41 -15.53 18.22 -10.86
C LEU A 41 -14.98 18.86 -12.15
N ASN A 42 -15.62 19.92 -12.66
CA ASN A 42 -15.16 20.64 -13.84
C ASN A 42 -13.85 21.40 -13.64
N ASP A 43 -13.45 21.66 -12.39
CA ASP A 43 -12.14 22.27 -12.09
C ASP A 43 -10.97 21.30 -12.37
N ASP A 44 -11.24 19.98 -12.49
CA ASP A 44 -10.26 18.96 -12.86
C ASP A 44 -10.74 18.14 -14.08
N PRO A 45 -10.13 18.34 -15.27
CA PRO A 45 -10.47 17.59 -16.48
C PRO A 45 -10.41 16.06 -16.31
N PHE A 46 -9.54 15.57 -15.42
CA PHE A 46 -9.43 14.13 -15.14
C PHE A 46 -10.58 13.63 -14.27
N ALA A 47 -11.02 14.42 -13.29
CA ALA A 47 -12.13 14.06 -12.43
C ALA A 47 -13.46 14.04 -13.20
N SER A 48 -13.65 15.01 -14.10
CA SER A 48 -14.83 15.08 -14.99
C SER A 48 -14.92 13.86 -15.92
N ASP A 49 -13.85 13.53 -16.65
CA ASP A 49 -13.77 12.37 -17.55
C ASP A 49 -13.98 11.04 -16.79
N ALA A 50 -13.37 10.90 -15.60
CA ALA A 50 -13.55 9.73 -14.76
C ALA A 50 -15.01 9.57 -14.27
N MET A 51 -15.70 10.67 -13.97
CA MET A 51 -17.09 10.64 -13.54
C MET A 51 -18.07 10.32 -14.66
N GLU A 52 -17.80 10.78 -15.87
CA GLU A 52 -18.55 10.38 -17.07
C GLU A 52 -18.43 8.87 -17.27
N GLY A 53 -17.21 8.33 -17.27
CA GLY A 53 -16.99 6.88 -17.40
C GLY A 53 -17.61 6.04 -16.27
N LEU A 54 -17.66 6.54 -15.04
CA LEU A 54 -18.38 5.87 -13.94
C LEU A 54 -19.89 5.89 -14.12
N SER A 55 -20.44 6.96 -14.69
CA SER A 55 -21.88 7.13 -14.93
C SER A 55 -22.39 6.24 -16.06
N GLU A 56 -21.54 5.90 -17.03
CA GLU A 56 -21.85 4.95 -18.11
C GLU A 56 -21.91 3.47 -17.65
N MET A 57 -21.49 3.17 -16.41
CA MET A 57 -21.51 1.80 -15.91
C MET A 57 -22.95 1.32 -15.64
N GLU A 58 -23.32 0.18 -16.22
CA GLU A 58 -24.68 -0.39 -16.14
C GLU A 58 -25.15 -0.79 -14.72
N ALA A 59 -24.25 -0.83 -13.73
CA ALA A 59 -24.54 -1.35 -12.39
C ALA A 59 -23.98 -0.45 -11.28
N PRO A 60 -24.57 0.73 -11.04
CA PRO A 60 -24.11 1.69 -10.02
C PRO A 60 -24.08 1.09 -8.61
N ASP A 61 -25.03 0.21 -8.26
CA ASP A 61 -25.07 -0.49 -6.98
C ASP A 61 -23.80 -1.34 -6.71
N ARG A 62 -23.14 -1.81 -7.77
CA ARG A 62 -21.91 -2.61 -7.65
C ARG A 62 -20.67 -1.76 -7.44
N ILE A 63 -20.73 -0.47 -7.76
CA ILE A 63 -19.61 0.46 -7.62
C ILE A 63 -19.22 0.56 -6.14
N SER A 64 -20.20 0.72 -5.24
CA SER A 64 -19.93 0.78 -3.79
C SER A 64 -19.22 -0.48 -3.27
N LEU A 65 -19.69 -1.66 -3.68
CA LEU A 65 -19.04 -2.93 -3.33
C LEU A 65 -17.62 -3.04 -3.91
N MET A 66 -17.43 -2.62 -5.16
CA MET A 66 -16.14 -2.65 -5.84
C MET A 66 -15.13 -1.72 -5.16
N VAL A 67 -15.54 -0.50 -4.82
CA VAL A 67 -14.75 0.47 -4.04
C VAL A 67 -14.34 -0.13 -2.70
N TYR A 68 -15.28 -0.76 -1.99
CA TYR A 68 -14.98 -1.44 -0.72
C TYR A 68 -13.93 -2.54 -0.90
N GLN A 69 -14.09 -3.40 -1.92
CA GLN A 69 -13.15 -4.48 -2.22
C GLN A 69 -11.76 -3.96 -2.61
N LEU A 70 -11.68 -2.91 -3.43
CA LEU A 70 -10.44 -2.27 -3.83
C LEU A 70 -9.69 -1.73 -2.60
N ASN A 71 -10.37 -0.96 -1.76
CA ASN A 71 -9.81 -0.42 -0.52
C ASN A 71 -9.31 -1.53 0.43
N LYS A 72 -10.12 -2.58 0.61
CA LYS A 72 -9.75 -3.73 1.44
C LYS A 72 -8.51 -4.45 0.88
N ASN A 73 -8.49 -4.72 -0.42
CA ASN A 73 -7.38 -5.41 -1.07
C ASN A 73 -6.09 -4.59 -1.05
N LEU A 74 -6.18 -3.27 -1.24
CA LEU A 74 -5.04 -2.37 -1.14
C LEU A 74 -4.43 -2.42 0.26
N LYS A 75 -5.25 -2.29 1.31
CA LYS A 75 -4.80 -2.42 2.71
C LYS A 75 -4.10 -3.76 2.95
N LEU A 76 -4.70 -4.88 2.51
CA LEU A 76 -4.12 -6.21 2.65
C LEU A 76 -2.77 -6.34 1.92
N GLN A 77 -2.63 -5.78 0.72
CA GLN A 77 -1.37 -5.81 -0.03
C GLN A 77 -0.28 -4.99 0.66
N LEU A 78 -0.61 -3.81 1.19
CA LEU A 78 0.31 -2.96 1.94
C LEU A 78 0.79 -3.65 3.23
N GLU A 79 -0.12 -4.28 3.96
CA GLU A 79 0.23 -5.05 5.15
C GLU A 79 1.11 -6.26 4.83
N LYS A 80 0.81 -7.00 3.77
CA LYS A 80 1.65 -8.12 3.31
C LYS A 80 3.06 -7.64 2.95
N LYS A 81 3.19 -6.51 2.25
CA LYS A 81 4.50 -5.91 1.95
C LYS A 81 5.24 -5.49 3.23
N LYS A 82 4.55 -4.90 4.22
CA LYS A 82 5.12 -4.53 5.52
C LYS A 82 5.60 -5.76 6.30
N LYS A 83 4.82 -6.84 6.33
CA LYS A 83 5.19 -8.12 6.97
C LYS A 83 6.36 -8.80 6.27
N ARG A 84 6.44 -8.77 4.93
CA ARG A 84 7.59 -9.30 4.17
C ARG A 84 8.88 -8.55 4.47
N LYS A 85 8.85 -7.21 4.56
CA LYS A 85 10.03 -6.41 4.96
C LYS A 85 10.51 -6.72 6.38
N LYS A 86 9.62 -7.02 7.31
CA LYS A 86 9.97 -7.38 8.70
C LYS A 86 10.56 -8.80 8.86
N LYS A 87 10.31 -9.71 7.91
CA LYS A 87 10.84 -11.09 7.93
C LYS A 87 12.23 -11.23 7.31
N ALA A 88 12.84 -10.15 6.81
CA ALA A 88 14.13 -10.20 6.11
C ALA A 88 15.35 -10.36 7.03
N ILE A 89 15.17 -10.31 8.35
CA ILE A 89 16.23 -10.67 9.30
C ILE A 89 15.91 -12.08 9.79
N THR A 90 16.17 -13.07 8.94
CA THR A 90 16.38 -14.43 9.42
C THR A 90 17.71 -14.41 10.15
N GLU A 91 17.65 -14.36 11.48
CA GLU A 91 18.80 -14.66 12.32
C GLU A 91 19.36 -16.00 11.84
N THR A 92 20.56 -15.99 11.26
CA THR A 92 21.18 -17.19 10.71
C THR A 92 21.89 -17.89 11.87
N PRO A 93 21.34 -18.97 12.45
CA PRO A 93 21.97 -19.66 13.58
C PRO A 93 23.36 -20.22 13.24
N TRP A 94 23.68 -20.30 11.95
CA TRP A 94 25.00 -20.63 11.41
C TRP A 94 26.12 -19.67 11.85
N LEU A 95 25.83 -18.38 12.03
CA LEU A 95 26.83 -17.42 12.52
C LEU A 95 27.32 -17.81 13.91
N TYR A 96 26.41 -18.23 14.80
CA TYR A 96 26.75 -18.66 16.16
C TYR A 96 27.64 -19.91 16.16
N TYR A 97 27.31 -20.92 15.33
CA TYR A 97 28.13 -22.12 15.19
C TYR A 97 29.53 -21.84 14.66
N SER A 98 29.67 -20.92 13.71
CA SER A 98 30.99 -20.53 13.18
C SER A 98 31.87 -19.88 14.24
N PHE A 99 31.29 -18.99 15.08
CA PHE A 99 32.02 -18.38 16.18
C PHE A 99 32.43 -19.40 17.25
N LEU A 100 31.52 -20.32 17.62
CA LEU A 100 31.80 -21.36 18.60
C LEU A 100 32.92 -22.29 18.13
N PHE A 101 32.90 -22.70 16.85
CA PHE A 101 33.95 -23.53 16.27
C PHE A 101 35.31 -22.83 16.26
N LEU A 102 35.35 -21.55 15.89
CA LEU A 102 36.58 -20.76 15.88
C LEU A 102 37.18 -20.62 17.29
N LEU A 103 36.33 -20.44 18.31
CA LEU A 103 36.75 -20.43 19.72
C LEU A 103 37.36 -21.77 20.15
N ILE A 104 36.75 -22.90 19.78
CA ILE A 104 37.27 -24.23 20.11
C ILE A 104 38.64 -24.45 19.47
N VAL A 105 38.81 -24.10 18.19
CA VAL A 105 40.09 -24.22 17.49
C VAL A 105 41.17 -23.37 18.15
N ALA A 106 40.85 -22.13 18.56
CA ALA A 106 41.78 -21.25 19.26
C ALA A 106 42.23 -21.84 20.61
N VAL A 107 41.30 -22.39 21.38
CA VAL A 107 41.61 -23.03 22.68
C VAL A 107 42.49 -24.26 22.49
N ILE A 108 42.18 -25.13 21.52
CA ILE A 108 42.99 -26.31 21.22
C ILE A 108 44.39 -25.88 20.77
N GLY A 109 44.50 -24.90 19.88
CA GLY A 109 45.79 -24.36 19.43
C GLY A 109 46.63 -23.84 20.60
N TYR A 110 46.02 -23.08 21.51
CA TYR A 110 46.69 -22.61 22.72
C TYR A 110 47.19 -23.76 23.62
N LEU A 111 46.37 -24.80 23.84
CA LEU A 111 46.75 -25.96 24.64
C LEU A 111 47.91 -26.75 24.02
N VAL A 112 47.91 -26.92 22.70
CA VAL A 112 49.00 -27.59 21.99
C VAL A 112 50.30 -26.79 22.14
N ILE A 113 50.27 -25.47 21.91
CA ILE A 113 51.45 -24.61 22.07
C ILE A 113 51.97 -24.68 23.51
N LYS A 114 51.09 -24.55 24.51
CA LYS A 114 51.48 -24.63 25.93
C LYS A 114 52.07 -25.97 26.35
N LYS A 115 51.69 -27.07 25.68
CA LYS A 115 52.22 -28.41 25.99
C LYS A 115 53.52 -28.70 25.24
N LEU A 116 53.78 -27.98 24.16
CA LEU A 116 54.96 -28.16 23.30
C LEU A 116 56.10 -27.19 23.64
N LEU A 117 55.79 -26.09 24.34
CA LEU A 117 56.71 -25.11 24.94
C LEU A 117 56.95 -25.45 26.41
#